data_AF-A0AAN6RXP6-F1
#
_entry.id   AF-A0AAN6RXP6-F1
#
_cell.length_a   1.000
_cell.length_b   1.000
_cell.length_c   1.000
_cell.angle_alpha   90.00
_cell.angle_beta   90.00
_cell.angle_gamma   90.00
#
_symmetry.space_group_name_H-M   'P 1'
#
loop_
_entity.id
_entity.type
_entity.pdbx_description
1 polymer ?
#
loop_
_entity_poly.entity_id
_entity_poly.type
_entity_poly.pdbx_seq_one_letter_code
_entity_poly.pdbx_strand_id
1 'polypeptide(L)'
;MVYLQKTACWIRDEVLHDVRNWIHVYLTPTYGLDTSKKEKAGVFVEDLAVLLNHHWIRDEEVFPHERLRVQLAANLILAGATATRPGALIGNLLYEHIEFQLFPPLPGEERPRLVLKVNLKHIKRSGGESEPKEFAFRRPHATIPVMSLAFTDKAFENELEDLEDIYKIVVPANSDRIRLFWKEEWRNRPMFRDVEPSVNGVHVALDRALQYSKERGHLIRLGRSIGLAKALEWYDLRRGSGKKLNEALTPEERNKIMGHRQGDSNVYVQYYIAPQYDLVHLAGRLLRHGDAPTALTDQQRFEISQTPKLMKSKGYPTRAAAEGTELAARYDHYKKKADRLNKKLKAKRLQQAIKDFHHSIHVDEVNRQLNGIQPSQVIVPPTIEYELPERARLHPLRVNLVRALAQLCKRRESPDA
;
A
#
# COMPACT_ATOMS: atom_id res chain seq x y z
N MET A 1 12.97 -10.70 17.31
CA MET A 1 13.39 -12.01 17.87
C MET A 1 14.85 -12.03 18.34
N VAL A 2 15.62 -10.93 18.30
CA VAL A 2 17.05 -10.94 18.67
C VAL A 2 17.29 -11.32 20.14
N TYR A 3 16.47 -10.82 21.07
CA TYR A 3 16.59 -11.18 22.50
C TYR A 3 16.39 -12.67 22.72
N LEU A 4 15.23 -13.22 22.30
CA LEU A 4 14.92 -14.65 22.42
C LEU A 4 15.97 -15.54 21.76
N GLN A 5 16.50 -15.15 20.59
CA GLN A 5 17.58 -15.88 19.92
C GLN A 5 18.90 -15.88 20.69
N LYS A 6 19.14 -14.87 21.55
CA LYS A 6 20.37 -14.72 22.32
C LYS A 6 20.26 -15.28 23.74
N THR A 7 19.07 -15.23 24.32
CA THR A 7 18.83 -15.57 25.74
C THR A 7 18.06 -16.87 25.92
N ALA A 8 17.51 -17.44 24.85
CA ALA A 8 16.61 -18.60 24.87
C ALA A 8 15.37 -18.43 25.78
N CYS A 9 15.11 -17.22 26.27
CA CYS A 9 13.98 -16.88 27.13
C CYS A 9 13.28 -15.62 26.64
N TRP A 10 11.98 -15.53 26.92
CA TRP A 10 11.23 -14.30 26.67
C TRP A 10 11.67 -13.20 27.64
N ILE A 11 11.58 -11.94 27.21
CA ILE A 11 11.85 -10.81 28.10
C ILE A 11 10.79 -10.84 29.21
N ARG A 12 11.25 -10.87 30.46
CA ARG A 12 10.35 -10.80 31.62
C ARG A 12 9.70 -9.43 31.71
N ASP A 13 8.49 -9.35 32.27
CA ASP A 13 7.72 -8.11 32.31
C ASP A 13 8.42 -7.00 33.12
N GLU A 14 9.21 -7.35 34.14
CA GLU A 14 10.00 -6.39 34.91
C GLU A 14 11.06 -5.72 34.04
N VAL A 15 11.73 -6.50 33.18
CA VAL A 15 12.73 -5.97 32.24
C VAL A 15 12.05 -5.09 31.17
N LEU A 16 10.86 -5.46 30.69
CA LEU A 16 10.09 -4.61 29.79
C LEU A 16 9.68 -3.29 30.46
N HIS A 17 9.33 -3.33 31.74
CA HIS A 17 9.00 -2.16 32.53
C HIS A 17 10.23 -1.25 32.70
N ASP A 18 11.37 -1.80 33.10
CA ASP A 18 12.63 -1.07 33.25
C ASP A 18 13.08 -0.43 31.95
N VAL A 19 12.98 -1.15 30.83
CA VAL A 19 13.32 -0.60 29.50
C VAL A 19 12.40 0.57 29.14
N ARG A 20 11.09 0.48 29.41
CA ARG A 20 10.17 1.61 29.16
C ARG A 20 10.51 2.82 30.01
N ASN A 21 10.84 2.61 31.28
CA ASN A 21 11.25 3.67 32.19
C ASN A 21 12.57 4.30 31.75
N TRP A 22 13.55 3.49 31.34
CA TRP A 22 14.83 3.98 30.85
C TRP A 22 14.69 4.81 29.57
N ILE A 23 13.80 4.42 28.66
CA ILE A 23 13.45 5.23 27.48
C ILE A 23 12.91 6.59 27.92
N HIS A 24 11.94 6.61 28.84
CA HIS A 24 11.27 7.84 29.26
C HIS A 24 12.17 8.77 30.08
N VAL A 25 12.92 8.22 31.04
CA VAL A 25 13.66 8.97 32.05
C VAL A 25 15.08 9.32 31.61
N TYR A 26 15.74 8.45 30.83
CA TYR A 26 17.12 8.66 30.41
C TYR A 26 17.21 9.01 28.92
N LEU A 27 16.73 8.14 28.03
CA LEU A 27 16.96 8.33 26.59
C LEU A 27 16.24 9.56 26.05
N THR A 28 14.98 9.77 26.42
CA THR A 28 14.18 10.89 25.92
C THR A 28 14.80 12.25 26.29
N PRO A 29 15.16 12.53 27.56
CA PRO A 29 15.83 13.79 27.91
C PRO A 29 17.24 13.89 27.32
N THR A 30 18.03 12.82 27.39
CA THR A 30 19.44 12.83 26.95
C THR A 30 19.58 13.13 25.47
N TYR A 31 18.66 12.62 24.64
CA TYR A 31 18.73 12.76 23.18
C TYR A 31 17.65 13.69 22.61
N GLY A 32 16.87 14.37 23.46
CA GLY A 32 15.76 15.23 23.03
C GLY A 32 14.77 14.51 22.11
N LEU A 33 14.38 13.28 22.47
CA LEU A 33 13.51 12.48 21.61
C LEU A 33 12.11 13.10 21.52
N ASP A 34 11.57 13.12 20.32
CA ASP A 34 10.22 13.62 20.06
C ASP A 34 9.16 12.69 20.70
N THR A 35 8.46 13.21 21.71
CA THR A 35 7.35 12.54 22.41
C THR A 35 5.98 12.95 21.89
N SER A 36 5.92 13.81 20.87
CA SER A 36 4.67 14.25 20.29
C SER A 36 3.87 13.05 19.74
N LYS A 37 2.55 13.13 19.87
CA LYS A 37 1.67 12.12 19.30
C LYS A 37 1.74 12.25 17.79
N LYS A 38 2.22 11.20 17.13
CA LYS A 38 2.16 11.11 15.67
C LYS A 38 0.72 11.26 15.18
N GLU A 39 0.53 12.08 14.16
CA GLU A 39 -0.74 12.27 13.47
C GLU A 39 -1.32 10.92 12.99
N LYS A 40 -2.56 10.63 13.42
CA LYS A 40 -3.32 9.43 13.02
C LYS A 40 -4.50 9.88 12.17
N ALA A 41 -4.32 9.85 10.86
CA ALA A 41 -5.39 10.10 9.89
C ALA A 41 -5.93 8.78 9.32
N GLY A 42 -7.16 8.81 8.81
CA GLY A 42 -7.77 7.71 8.07
C GLY A 42 -7.79 7.99 6.57
N VAL A 43 -7.67 6.94 5.76
CA VAL A 43 -7.99 6.98 4.31
C VAL A 43 -9.38 6.38 4.16
N PHE A 44 -10.35 7.19 3.73
CA PHE A 44 -11.73 6.76 3.52
C PHE A 44 -11.97 6.32 2.06
N VAL A 45 -13.21 5.98 1.73
CA VAL A 45 -13.55 5.44 0.40
C VAL A 45 -13.28 6.48 -0.69
N GLU A 46 -13.56 7.74 -0.39
CA GLU A 46 -13.36 8.89 -1.26
C GLU A 46 -11.87 9.14 -1.50
N ASP A 47 -11.05 9.03 -0.45
CA ASP A 47 -9.59 9.13 -0.56
C ASP A 47 -9.01 7.97 -1.37
N LEU A 48 -9.49 6.75 -1.15
CA LEU A 48 -9.08 5.56 -1.90
C LEU A 48 -9.46 5.69 -3.38
N ALA A 49 -10.63 6.26 -3.69
CA ALA A 49 -11.04 6.53 -5.07
C ALA A 49 -10.11 7.54 -5.74
N VAL A 50 -9.73 8.62 -5.05
CA VAL A 50 -8.75 9.60 -5.55
C VAL A 50 -7.37 8.95 -5.78
N LEU A 51 -6.91 8.12 -4.83
CA LEU A 51 -5.64 7.38 -4.96
C LEU A 51 -5.66 6.46 -6.16
N LEU A 52 -6.70 5.64 -6.33
CA LEU A 52 -6.83 4.71 -7.44
C LEU A 52 -7.00 5.45 -8.78
N ASN A 53 -7.76 6.55 -8.82
CA ASN A 53 -7.89 7.36 -10.01
C ASN A 53 -6.52 7.92 -10.45
N HIS A 54 -5.77 8.52 -9.53
CA HIS A 54 -4.44 9.01 -9.85
C HIS A 54 -3.52 7.87 -10.30
N HIS A 55 -3.45 6.77 -9.54
CA HIS A 55 -2.64 5.59 -9.83
C HIS A 55 -2.84 5.03 -11.25
N TRP A 56 -4.08 5.05 -11.75
CA TRP A 56 -4.40 4.52 -13.08
C TRP A 56 -4.36 5.54 -14.21
N ILE A 57 -4.68 6.81 -13.92
CA ILE A 57 -4.94 7.81 -14.97
C ILE A 57 -3.83 8.86 -15.06
N ARG A 58 -3.20 9.22 -13.93
CA ARG A 58 -2.30 10.38 -13.83
C ARG A 58 -0.89 10.03 -13.37
N ASP A 59 -0.66 8.79 -12.98
CA ASP A 59 0.61 8.37 -12.38
C ASP A 59 1.65 8.07 -13.45
N GLU A 60 2.58 9.01 -13.63
CA GLU A 60 3.69 8.94 -14.59
C GLU A 60 4.90 8.14 -14.08
N GLU A 61 4.80 7.51 -12.90
CA GLU A 61 5.92 6.70 -12.39
C GLU A 61 6.24 5.53 -13.30
N VAL A 62 7.53 5.32 -13.53
CA VAL A 62 8.07 4.13 -14.18
C VAL A 62 8.24 3.02 -13.14
N PHE A 63 7.44 1.96 -13.25
CA PHE A 63 7.66 0.78 -12.42
C PHE A 63 8.71 -0.11 -13.13
N PRO A 64 9.66 -0.72 -12.40
CA PRO A 64 10.61 -1.66 -13.02
C PRO A 64 9.91 -2.77 -13.82
N HIS A 65 8.72 -3.16 -13.37
CA HIS A 65 7.83 -4.05 -14.08
C HIS A 65 6.39 -3.66 -13.78
N GLU A 66 5.56 -3.56 -14.81
CA GLU A 66 4.20 -3.02 -14.69
C GLU A 66 3.24 -3.93 -13.89
N ARG A 67 3.60 -5.21 -13.69
CA ARG A 67 2.95 -6.06 -12.67
C ARG A 67 2.90 -5.37 -11.29
N LEU A 68 3.95 -4.66 -10.89
CA LEU A 68 3.99 -3.98 -9.58
C LEU A 68 2.89 -2.92 -9.46
N ARG A 69 2.55 -2.21 -10.54
CA ARG A 69 1.44 -1.25 -10.59
C ARG A 69 0.11 -1.94 -10.32
N VAL A 70 -0.14 -3.09 -10.95
CA VAL A 70 -1.37 -3.86 -10.76
C VAL A 70 -1.46 -4.43 -9.34
N GLN A 71 -0.34 -4.92 -8.80
CA GLN A 71 -0.26 -5.42 -7.42
C GLN A 71 -0.54 -4.30 -6.40
N LEU A 72 -0.02 -3.09 -6.61
CA LEU A 72 -0.30 -1.95 -5.73
C LEU A 72 -1.80 -1.63 -5.66
N ALA A 73 -2.47 -1.59 -6.81
CA ALA A 73 -3.91 -1.38 -6.86
C ALA A 73 -4.68 -2.50 -6.12
N ALA A 74 -4.29 -3.77 -6.33
CA ALA A 74 -4.90 -4.89 -5.64
C ALA A 74 -4.71 -4.78 -4.11
N ASN A 75 -3.50 -4.44 -3.65
CA ASN A 75 -3.19 -4.26 -2.24
C ASN A 75 -3.97 -3.09 -1.62
N LEU A 76 -4.08 -1.94 -2.31
CA LEU A 76 -4.88 -0.78 -1.87
C LEU A 76 -6.34 -1.18 -1.64
N ILE A 77 -6.93 -1.90 -2.59
CA ILE A 77 -8.34 -2.30 -2.54
C ILE A 77 -8.57 -3.34 -1.45
N LEU A 78 -7.73 -4.39 -1.37
CA LEU A 78 -7.86 -5.42 -0.33
C LEU A 78 -7.60 -4.83 1.08
N ALA A 79 -6.62 -3.95 1.24
CA ALA A 79 -6.35 -3.31 2.52
C ALA A 79 -7.52 -2.41 2.96
N GLY A 80 -8.04 -1.58 2.05
CA GLY A 80 -9.20 -0.73 2.30
C GLY A 80 -10.49 -1.50 2.56
N ALA A 81 -10.67 -2.67 1.96
CA ALA A 81 -11.90 -3.45 2.11
C ALA A 81 -11.91 -4.41 3.32
N THR A 82 -10.73 -4.83 3.82
CA THR A 82 -10.64 -5.83 4.91
C THR A 82 -10.33 -5.25 6.28
N ALA A 83 -9.84 -4.00 6.35
CA ALA A 83 -9.25 -3.42 7.56
C ALA A 83 -8.16 -4.30 8.19
N THR A 84 -7.53 -5.23 7.44
CA THR A 84 -6.55 -6.17 7.99
C THR A 84 -5.18 -5.51 8.20
N ARG A 85 -4.29 -6.18 8.94
CA ARG A 85 -2.92 -5.70 9.11
C ARG A 85 -2.19 -5.84 7.77
N PRO A 86 -1.34 -4.87 7.37
CA PRO A 86 -0.69 -4.91 6.05
C PRO A 86 0.14 -6.18 5.82
N GLY A 87 0.81 -6.67 6.87
CA GLY A 87 1.58 -7.92 6.81
C GLY A 87 0.77 -9.20 6.64
N ALA A 88 -0.56 -9.17 6.80
CA ALA A 88 -1.41 -10.32 6.47
C ALA A 88 -1.68 -10.41 4.95
N LEU A 89 -1.52 -9.31 4.22
CA LEU A 89 -1.69 -9.23 2.76
C LEU A 89 -0.33 -9.25 2.05
N ILE A 90 0.53 -8.30 2.40
CA ILE A 90 1.79 -8.03 1.70
C ILE A 90 2.85 -9.00 2.24
N GLY A 91 3.32 -9.89 1.36
CA GLY A 91 4.39 -10.84 1.63
C GLY A 91 3.93 -12.23 2.07
N ASN A 92 2.67 -12.43 2.46
CA ASN A 92 2.16 -13.70 3.00
C ASN A 92 0.90 -14.25 2.28
N LEU A 93 0.34 -13.51 1.32
CA LEU A 93 -0.83 -13.97 0.57
C LEU A 93 -0.41 -14.90 -0.57
N LEU A 94 -0.88 -16.15 -0.54
CA LEU A 94 -0.61 -17.20 -1.52
C LEU A 94 -1.82 -17.38 -2.45
N TYR A 95 -1.65 -18.07 -3.56
CA TYR A 95 -2.78 -18.44 -4.42
C TYR A 95 -3.80 -19.30 -3.68
N GLU A 96 -3.38 -20.27 -2.86
CA GLU A 96 -4.32 -21.09 -2.07
C GLU A 96 -5.15 -20.31 -1.03
N HIS A 97 -4.74 -19.08 -0.72
CA HIS A 97 -5.49 -18.17 0.15
C HIS A 97 -6.58 -17.41 -0.60
N ILE A 98 -6.69 -17.59 -1.91
CA ILE A 98 -7.63 -16.89 -2.78
C ILE A 98 -8.46 -17.92 -3.53
N GLU A 99 -9.74 -17.64 -3.72
CA GLU A 99 -10.62 -18.50 -4.50
C GLU A 99 -11.63 -17.65 -5.27
N PHE A 100 -11.85 -18.00 -6.54
CA PHE A 100 -12.94 -17.45 -7.31
C PHE A 100 -14.13 -18.41 -7.33
N GLN A 101 -15.31 -17.89 -7.04
CA GLN A 101 -16.57 -18.63 -7.08
C GLN A 101 -17.53 -17.99 -8.08
N LEU A 102 -18.23 -18.81 -8.85
CA LEU A 102 -19.30 -18.41 -9.76
C LEU A 102 -20.63 -18.87 -9.21
N PHE A 103 -21.58 -17.96 -9.10
CA PHE A 103 -22.95 -18.25 -8.69
C PHE A 103 -23.91 -18.06 -9.87
N PRO A 104 -25.09 -18.71 -9.85
CA PRO A 104 -26.11 -18.50 -10.85
C PRO A 104 -26.47 -17.01 -11.00
N PRO A 105 -26.85 -16.54 -12.20
CA PRO A 105 -27.37 -15.19 -12.41
C PRO A 105 -28.56 -14.89 -11.50
N LEU A 106 -28.79 -13.61 -11.20
CA LEU A 106 -30.08 -13.18 -10.63
C LEU A 106 -31.18 -13.19 -11.72
N PRO A 107 -32.47 -13.20 -11.34
CA PRO A 107 -33.55 -13.02 -12.30
C PRO A 107 -33.34 -11.77 -13.16
N GLY A 108 -33.34 -11.92 -14.48
CA GLY A 108 -33.06 -10.85 -15.44
C GLY A 108 -31.58 -10.62 -15.77
N GLU A 109 -30.66 -11.36 -15.15
CA GLU A 109 -29.25 -11.42 -15.54
C GLU A 109 -29.00 -12.67 -16.39
N GLU A 110 -28.16 -12.55 -17.42
CA GLU A 110 -27.75 -13.70 -18.25
C GLU A 110 -26.42 -14.31 -17.78
N ARG A 111 -25.68 -13.62 -16.89
CA ARG A 111 -24.28 -13.91 -16.58
C ARG A 111 -24.08 -14.44 -15.16
N PRO A 112 -23.12 -15.35 -14.96
CA PRO A 112 -22.79 -15.80 -13.62
C PRO A 112 -22.23 -14.66 -12.77
N ARG A 113 -22.54 -14.71 -11.47
CA ARG A 113 -22.02 -13.75 -10.49
C ARG A 113 -20.67 -14.23 -9.97
N LEU A 114 -19.62 -13.48 -10.29
CA LEU A 114 -18.27 -13.75 -9.84
C LEU A 114 -18.02 -13.17 -8.44
N VAL A 115 -17.51 -14.02 -7.54
CA VAL A 115 -17.09 -13.67 -6.18
C VAL A 115 -15.63 -14.03 -5.98
N LEU A 116 -14.86 -13.08 -5.45
CA LEU A 116 -13.49 -13.30 -4.97
C LEU A 116 -13.55 -13.57 -3.47
N LYS A 117 -13.09 -14.74 -3.03
CA LYS A 117 -12.85 -15.06 -1.63
C LYS A 117 -11.37 -14.90 -1.30
N VAL A 118 -11.09 -14.29 -0.16
CA VAL A 118 -9.73 -14.12 0.37
C VAL A 118 -9.69 -14.62 1.80
N ASN A 119 -8.86 -15.63 2.05
CA ASN A 119 -8.66 -16.26 3.34
C ASN A 119 -7.26 -15.93 3.88
N LEU A 120 -7.20 -15.03 4.85
CA LEU A 120 -5.96 -14.60 5.47
C LEU A 120 -5.59 -15.56 6.61
N LYS A 121 -4.68 -16.50 6.34
CA LYS A 121 -4.19 -17.47 7.35
C LYS A 121 -3.08 -16.91 8.24
N HIS A 122 -2.17 -16.07 7.72
CA HIS A 122 -1.01 -15.57 8.47
C HIS A 122 -1.28 -14.25 9.19
N ILE A 123 -2.14 -14.30 10.22
CA ILE A 123 -2.52 -13.10 10.98
C ILE A 123 -1.77 -13.07 12.32
N LYS A 124 -0.91 -12.07 12.48
CA LYS A 124 -0.28 -11.78 13.78
C LYS A 124 -1.36 -11.51 14.85
N ARG A 125 -1.25 -12.11 16.03
CA ARG A 125 -2.04 -11.76 17.23
C ARG A 125 -1.17 -11.69 18.49
N SER A 126 -1.72 -11.13 19.57
CA SER A 126 -1.03 -10.94 20.85
C SER A 126 -0.95 -12.20 21.74
N GLY A 127 -1.52 -13.34 21.31
CA GLY A 127 -1.39 -14.66 21.97
C GLY A 127 -2.25 -15.77 21.34
N GLY A 128 -1.82 -17.04 21.42
CA GLY A 128 -2.47 -18.27 20.91
C GLY A 128 -2.45 -18.49 19.37
N GLU A 129 -3.19 -19.48 18.85
CA GLU A 129 -3.26 -19.91 17.43
C GLU A 129 -4.09 -19.04 16.47
N SER A 130 -3.51 -18.36 15.48
CA SER A 130 -4.29 -17.42 14.64
C SER A 130 -5.57 -18.00 14.02
N GLU A 131 -6.70 -17.35 14.24
CA GLU A 131 -7.93 -17.67 13.50
C GLU A 131 -7.83 -17.06 12.08
N PRO A 132 -7.97 -17.87 11.02
CA PRO A 132 -8.03 -17.36 9.67
C PRO A 132 -9.20 -16.41 9.47
N LYS A 133 -9.01 -15.37 8.65
CA LYS A 133 -10.09 -14.44 8.31
C LYS A 133 -10.50 -14.57 6.87
N GLU A 134 -11.77 -14.86 6.68
CA GLU A 134 -12.36 -15.01 5.36
C GLU A 134 -13.14 -13.75 4.98
N PHE A 135 -12.89 -13.26 3.77
CA PHE A 135 -13.59 -12.13 3.17
C PHE A 135 -14.11 -12.55 1.80
N ALA A 136 -15.32 -12.11 1.46
CA ALA A 136 -15.90 -12.34 0.14
C ALA A 136 -16.22 -11.00 -0.53
N PHE A 137 -15.76 -10.84 -1.77
CA PHE A 137 -15.92 -9.63 -2.57
C PHE A 137 -16.73 -9.93 -3.82
N ARG A 138 -17.86 -9.24 -3.97
CA ARG A 138 -18.66 -9.25 -5.20
C ARG A 138 -18.29 -8.12 -6.16
N ARG A 139 -17.69 -7.03 -5.65
CA ARG A 139 -17.48 -5.80 -6.43
C ARG A 139 -16.31 -5.96 -7.39
N PRO A 140 -16.45 -5.50 -8.66
CA PRO A 140 -15.44 -5.66 -9.70
C PRO A 140 -14.10 -5.02 -9.33
N HIS A 141 -14.09 -3.98 -8.52
CA HIS A 141 -12.86 -3.26 -8.13
C HIS A 141 -11.82 -4.18 -7.47
N ALA A 142 -12.23 -5.07 -6.57
CA ALA A 142 -11.29 -6.01 -5.91
C ALA A 142 -10.96 -7.20 -6.81
N THR A 143 -11.97 -7.68 -7.55
CA THR A 143 -11.89 -8.87 -8.39
C THR A 143 -10.97 -8.67 -9.59
N ILE A 144 -11.00 -7.50 -10.24
CA ILE A 144 -10.30 -7.24 -11.51
C ILE A 144 -8.78 -7.32 -11.38
N PRO A 145 -8.10 -6.61 -10.45
CA PRO A 145 -6.64 -6.68 -10.34
C PRO A 145 -6.15 -8.09 -9.99
N VAL A 146 -6.80 -8.76 -9.03
CA VAL A 146 -6.44 -10.12 -8.62
C VAL A 146 -6.63 -11.11 -9.76
N MET A 147 -7.75 -11.01 -10.48
CA MET A 147 -8.03 -11.84 -11.65
C MET A 147 -7.02 -11.61 -12.78
N SER A 148 -6.63 -10.35 -13.02
CA SER A 148 -5.63 -9.99 -14.04
C SER A 148 -4.26 -10.62 -13.73
N LEU A 149 -3.87 -10.66 -12.46
CA LEU A 149 -2.65 -11.34 -12.02
C LEU A 149 -2.75 -12.85 -12.27
N ALA A 150 -3.88 -13.48 -11.94
CA ALA A 150 -4.11 -14.91 -12.17
C ALA A 150 -4.07 -15.30 -13.65
N PHE A 151 -4.67 -14.50 -14.55
CA PHE A 151 -4.59 -14.71 -16.00
C PHE A 151 -3.17 -14.50 -16.53
N THR A 152 -2.46 -13.48 -16.05
CA THR A 152 -1.04 -13.25 -16.41
C THR A 152 -0.20 -14.47 -16.08
N ASP A 153 -0.50 -15.10 -14.94
CA ASP A 153 0.25 -16.23 -14.40
C ASP A 153 -0.20 -17.58 -15.00
N LYS A 154 -1.30 -17.61 -15.76
CA LYS A 154 -1.95 -18.84 -16.25
C LYS A 154 -2.16 -19.86 -15.11
N ALA A 155 -2.60 -19.35 -13.96
CA ALA A 155 -2.64 -20.09 -12.70
C ALA A 155 -3.88 -20.99 -12.54
N PHE A 156 -4.94 -20.76 -13.32
CA PHE A 156 -6.15 -21.58 -13.28
C PHE A 156 -5.89 -23.01 -13.76
N GLU A 157 -6.51 -23.99 -13.10
CA GLU A 157 -6.46 -25.41 -13.48
C GLU A 157 -6.99 -25.61 -14.91
N ASN A 158 -8.12 -24.97 -15.21
CA ASN A 158 -8.73 -24.99 -16.53
C ASN A 158 -8.04 -24.00 -17.48
N GLU A 159 -8.11 -24.30 -18.78
CA GLU A 159 -7.63 -23.42 -19.86
C GLU A 159 -8.56 -22.22 -20.04
N LEU A 160 -8.48 -21.27 -19.13
CA LEU A 160 -9.17 -19.98 -19.20
C LEU A 160 -8.22 -18.93 -19.78
N GLU A 161 -8.57 -18.33 -20.91
CA GLU A 161 -7.74 -17.30 -21.53
C GLU A 161 -8.06 -15.92 -20.99
N ASP A 162 -9.35 -15.64 -20.76
CA ASP A 162 -9.79 -14.37 -20.22
C ASP A 162 -11.13 -14.42 -19.47
N LEU A 163 -11.63 -13.23 -19.13
CA LEU A 163 -12.85 -13.05 -18.35
C LEU A 163 -14.13 -13.43 -19.13
N GLU A 164 -14.11 -13.44 -20.46
CA GLU A 164 -15.27 -13.89 -21.25
C GLU A 164 -15.50 -15.39 -21.07
N ASP A 165 -14.44 -16.18 -21.02
CA ASP A 165 -14.56 -17.63 -20.76
C ASP A 165 -15.25 -17.88 -19.42
N ILE A 166 -14.86 -17.12 -18.39
CA ILE A 166 -15.50 -17.17 -17.07
C ILE A 166 -16.98 -16.78 -17.15
N TYR A 167 -17.32 -15.76 -17.93
CA TYR A 167 -18.70 -15.31 -18.06
C TYR A 167 -19.59 -16.20 -18.94
N LYS A 168 -19.01 -17.09 -19.76
CA LYS A 168 -19.75 -18.11 -20.51
C LYS A 168 -20.08 -19.35 -19.66
N ILE A 169 -19.46 -19.51 -18.50
CA ILE A 169 -19.71 -20.66 -17.62
C ILE A 169 -21.12 -20.59 -17.04
N VAL A 170 -21.88 -21.66 -17.25
CA VAL A 170 -23.21 -21.87 -16.66
C VAL A 170 -23.05 -22.69 -15.38
N VAL A 171 -23.61 -22.20 -14.28
CA VAL A 171 -23.69 -22.99 -13.03
C VAL A 171 -24.81 -24.02 -13.18
N PRO A 172 -24.54 -25.34 -13.05
CA PRO A 172 -25.55 -26.38 -13.17
C PRO A 172 -26.69 -26.22 -12.18
N ALA A 173 -27.91 -26.60 -12.56
CA ALA A 173 -29.10 -26.45 -11.71
C ALA A 173 -29.03 -27.26 -10.40
N ASN A 174 -28.23 -28.33 -10.37
CA ASN A 174 -27.98 -29.14 -9.18
C ASN A 174 -26.81 -28.63 -8.31
N SER A 175 -26.26 -27.45 -8.61
CA SER A 175 -25.15 -26.84 -7.90
C SER A 175 -25.47 -25.40 -7.52
N ASP A 176 -25.09 -24.98 -6.33
CA ASP A 176 -25.26 -23.59 -5.89
C ASP A 176 -24.15 -22.67 -6.42
N ARG A 177 -22.97 -23.22 -6.75
CA ARG A 177 -21.81 -22.49 -7.24
C ARG A 177 -20.77 -23.39 -7.92
N ILE A 178 -19.96 -22.78 -8.80
CA ILE A 178 -18.71 -23.37 -9.31
C ILE A 178 -17.52 -22.70 -8.62
N ARG A 179 -16.51 -23.48 -8.27
CA ARG A 179 -15.21 -22.98 -7.76
C ARG A 179 -14.18 -23.07 -8.88
N LEU A 180 -13.44 -22.00 -9.12
CA LEU A 180 -12.31 -22.02 -10.05
C LEU A 180 -11.05 -22.42 -9.27
N PHE A 181 -10.48 -23.57 -9.63
CA PHE A 181 -9.30 -24.12 -8.95
C PHE A 181 -7.99 -23.60 -9.56
N TRP A 182 -6.94 -23.61 -8.75
CA TRP A 182 -5.58 -23.32 -9.17
C TRP A 182 -4.86 -24.61 -9.54
N LYS A 183 -3.94 -24.52 -10.50
CA LYS A 183 -2.93 -25.55 -10.73
C LYS A 183 -2.15 -25.82 -9.47
N GLU A 184 -1.83 -27.09 -9.22
CA GLU A 184 -1.17 -27.52 -7.99
C GLU A 184 0.17 -26.80 -7.77
N GLU A 185 0.95 -26.57 -8.83
CA GLU A 185 2.22 -25.85 -8.74
C GLU A 185 2.08 -24.35 -8.40
N TRP A 186 0.88 -23.78 -8.54
CA TRP A 186 0.62 -22.38 -8.23
C TRP A 186 0.14 -22.16 -6.80
N ARG A 187 -0.45 -23.17 -6.15
CA ARG A 187 -1.12 -23.01 -4.84
C ARG A 187 -0.24 -22.37 -3.77
N ASN A 188 1.00 -22.81 -3.65
CA ASN A 188 1.96 -22.34 -2.64
C ASN A 188 2.75 -21.10 -3.08
N ARG A 189 2.50 -20.57 -4.28
CA ARG A 189 3.20 -19.37 -4.76
C ARG A 189 2.57 -18.10 -4.20
N PRO A 190 3.37 -17.06 -3.92
CA PRO A 190 2.84 -15.76 -3.52
C PRO A 190 1.99 -15.16 -4.65
N MET A 191 0.82 -14.62 -4.30
CA MET A 191 -0.01 -13.85 -5.24
C MET A 191 0.72 -12.57 -5.67
N PHE A 192 1.26 -11.84 -4.67
CA PHE A 192 2.04 -10.63 -4.88
C PHE A 192 3.53 -10.97 -4.88
N ARG A 193 4.17 -10.80 -6.05
CA ARG A 193 5.54 -11.25 -6.32
C ARG A 193 6.47 -10.07 -6.56
N ASP A 194 7.72 -10.25 -6.17
CA ASP A 194 8.79 -9.28 -6.38
C ASP A 194 9.42 -9.44 -7.77
N VAL A 195 10.30 -8.52 -8.14
CA VAL A 195 11.02 -8.54 -9.43
C VAL A 195 12.51 -8.78 -9.24
N GLU A 196 13.10 -9.58 -10.12
CA GLU A 196 14.50 -9.99 -10.10
C GLU A 196 15.26 -9.45 -11.30
N PRO A 197 16.54 -9.05 -11.12
CA PRO A 197 17.42 -8.74 -12.23
C PRO A 197 17.48 -9.91 -13.22
N SER A 198 17.55 -9.57 -14.50
CA SER A 198 17.69 -10.48 -15.63
C SER A 198 18.67 -9.86 -16.64
N VAL A 199 19.17 -10.65 -17.58
CA VAL A 199 20.05 -10.17 -18.67
C VAL A 199 19.38 -9.03 -19.45
N ASN A 200 18.06 -9.10 -19.64
CA ASN A 200 17.26 -8.10 -20.37
C ASN A 200 16.40 -7.24 -19.43
N GLY A 201 16.97 -6.73 -18.35
CA GLY A 201 16.30 -5.83 -17.39
C GLY A 201 15.82 -6.56 -16.14
N VAL A 202 14.51 -6.59 -15.89
CA VAL A 202 13.92 -7.31 -14.75
C VAL A 202 12.84 -8.29 -15.20
N HIS A 203 12.65 -9.34 -14.41
CA HIS A 203 11.56 -10.29 -14.58
C HIS A 203 10.83 -10.50 -13.25
N VAL A 204 9.60 -11.00 -13.30
CA VAL A 204 8.85 -11.32 -12.08
C VAL A 204 9.39 -12.62 -11.48
N ALA A 205 9.76 -12.57 -10.21
CA ALA A 205 10.23 -13.74 -9.48
C ALA A 205 9.11 -14.79 -9.37
N LEU A 206 9.44 -16.06 -9.50
CA LEU A 206 8.43 -17.12 -9.46
C LEU A 206 7.88 -17.32 -8.03
N ASP A 207 8.78 -17.49 -7.06
CA ASP A 207 8.42 -17.88 -5.69
C ASP A 207 8.70 -16.79 -4.65
N ARG A 208 9.23 -15.63 -5.07
CA ARG A 208 9.62 -14.57 -4.15
C ARG A 208 8.48 -13.58 -3.92
N ALA A 209 7.96 -13.55 -2.70
CA ALA A 209 6.90 -12.64 -2.29
C ALA A 209 7.35 -11.18 -2.31
N LEU A 210 6.43 -10.28 -2.65
CA LEU A 210 6.63 -8.84 -2.62
C LEU A 210 6.94 -8.36 -1.19
N GLN A 211 8.08 -7.67 -1.02
CA GLN A 211 8.48 -7.17 0.29
C GLN A 211 7.65 -5.96 0.73
N TYR A 212 7.21 -5.96 1.98
CA TYR A 212 6.48 -4.83 2.58
C TYR A 212 7.23 -3.48 2.46
N SER A 213 8.56 -3.49 2.57
CA SER A 213 9.38 -2.28 2.46
C SER A 213 9.32 -1.66 1.06
N LYS A 214 9.34 -2.48 0.00
CA LYS A 214 9.21 -2.04 -1.40
C LYS A 214 7.83 -1.48 -1.66
N GLU A 215 6.81 -2.23 -1.27
CA GLU A 215 5.41 -1.84 -1.44
C GLU A 215 5.05 -0.56 -0.67
N ARG A 216 5.57 -0.41 0.56
CA ARG A 216 5.49 0.85 1.32
C ARG A 216 6.14 2.02 0.58
N GLY A 217 7.23 1.78 -0.15
CA GLY A 217 7.88 2.79 -0.99
C GLY A 217 6.94 3.31 -2.08
N HIS A 218 6.30 2.39 -2.81
CA HIS A 218 5.31 2.75 -3.83
C HIS A 218 4.11 3.51 -3.24
N LEU A 219 3.59 3.07 -2.08
CA LEU A 219 2.49 3.77 -1.40
C LEU A 219 2.85 5.21 -1.01
N ILE A 220 4.03 5.43 -0.43
CA ILE A 220 4.47 6.77 -0.02
C ILE A 220 4.61 7.67 -1.24
N ARG A 221 5.15 7.15 -2.34
CA ARG A 221 5.29 7.90 -3.59
C ARG A 221 3.91 8.29 -4.14
N LEU A 222 2.97 7.35 -4.23
CA LEU A 222 1.60 7.61 -4.67
C LEU A 222 0.91 8.67 -3.79
N GLY A 223 1.12 8.61 -2.47
CA GLY A 223 0.60 9.64 -1.57
C GLY A 223 1.18 11.03 -1.86
N ARG A 224 2.47 11.12 -2.21
CA ARG A 224 3.10 12.40 -2.60
C ARG A 224 2.60 12.91 -3.94
N SER A 225 2.38 12.04 -4.92
CA SER A 225 1.96 12.45 -6.26
C SER A 225 0.54 13.02 -6.29
N ILE A 226 -0.31 12.66 -5.32
CA ILE A 226 -1.60 13.33 -5.10
C ILE A 226 -1.52 14.55 -4.17
N GLY A 227 -0.33 14.88 -3.66
CA GLY A 227 -0.07 16.07 -2.85
C GLY A 227 -0.44 15.94 -1.37
N LEU A 228 -0.27 14.76 -0.76
CA LEU A 228 -0.52 14.58 0.68
C LEU A 228 0.55 15.23 1.56
N ALA A 229 0.11 15.92 2.62
CA ALA A 229 1.01 16.58 3.58
C ALA A 229 1.88 15.61 4.38
N LYS A 230 1.31 14.47 4.78
CA LYS A 230 2.04 13.39 5.46
C LYS A 230 2.33 12.22 4.51
N ALA A 231 3.41 11.50 4.81
CA ALA A 231 3.71 10.25 4.13
C ALA A 231 2.59 9.23 4.40
N LEU A 232 1.98 8.73 3.31
CA LEU A 232 0.90 7.76 3.36
C LEU A 232 1.37 6.41 3.94
N GLU A 233 0.59 5.84 4.84
CA GLU A 233 0.88 4.56 5.47
C GLU A 233 -0.25 3.55 5.23
N TRP A 234 0.11 2.27 5.10
CA TRP A 234 -0.88 1.18 5.01
C TRP A 234 -1.82 1.13 6.22
N TYR A 235 -1.38 1.65 7.38
CA TYR A 235 -2.22 1.78 8.56
C TYR A 235 -3.27 2.88 8.47
N ASP A 236 -3.12 3.87 7.58
CA ASP A 236 -4.12 4.91 7.37
C ASP A 236 -5.38 4.33 6.69
N LEU A 237 -5.21 3.42 5.72
CA LEU A 237 -6.30 2.61 5.13
C LEU A 237 -7.02 1.79 6.21
N ARG A 238 -6.25 1.05 7.00
CA ARG A 238 -6.80 0.25 8.10
C ARG A 238 -7.60 1.09 9.11
N ARG A 239 -7.18 2.34 9.37
CA ARG A 239 -7.90 3.25 10.28
C ARG A 239 -9.24 3.70 9.69
N GLY A 240 -9.25 4.13 8.43
CA GLY A 240 -10.48 4.51 7.75
C GLY A 240 -11.50 3.37 7.71
N SER A 241 -11.06 2.17 7.32
CA SER A 241 -11.91 0.97 7.31
C SER A 241 -12.35 0.56 8.72
N GLY A 242 -11.46 0.63 9.71
CA GLY A 242 -11.78 0.31 11.10
C GLY A 242 -12.86 1.21 11.69
N LYS A 243 -12.86 2.51 11.33
CA LYS A 243 -13.93 3.45 11.72
C LYS A 243 -15.27 3.05 11.11
N LYS A 244 -15.30 2.73 9.81
CA LYS A 244 -16.53 2.28 9.14
C LYS A 244 -17.08 0.97 9.73
N LEU A 245 -16.20 0.04 10.10
CA LEU A 245 -16.61 -1.19 10.81
C LEU A 245 -17.24 -0.87 12.17
N ASN A 246 -16.68 0.10 12.90
CA ASN A 246 -17.22 0.51 14.20
C ASN A 246 -18.60 1.17 14.11
N GLU A 247 -18.90 1.84 13.00
CA GLU A 247 -20.22 2.44 12.75
C GLU A 247 -21.25 1.39 12.31
N ALA A 248 -20.81 0.30 11.68
CA ALA A 248 -21.68 -0.71 11.09
C ALA A 248 -21.86 -1.98 11.94
N LEU A 249 -20.96 -2.27 12.88
CA LEU A 249 -20.90 -3.54 13.61
C LEU A 249 -20.77 -3.36 15.11
N THR A 250 -21.07 -4.41 15.86
CA THR A 250 -20.81 -4.45 17.31
C THR A 250 -19.30 -4.37 17.61
N PRO A 251 -18.90 -3.87 18.79
CA PRO A 251 -17.49 -3.83 19.21
C PRO A 251 -16.80 -5.19 19.13
N GLU A 252 -17.51 -6.28 19.42
CA GLU A 252 -17.03 -7.66 19.39
C GLU A 252 -16.70 -8.11 17.96
N GLU A 253 -17.63 -7.90 17.02
CA GLU A 253 -17.45 -8.19 15.60
C GLU A 253 -16.30 -7.36 15.01
N ARG A 254 -16.27 -6.05 15.31
CA ARG A 254 -15.18 -5.15 14.92
C ARG A 254 -13.84 -5.64 15.46
N ASN A 255 -13.77 -6.00 16.74
CA ASN A 255 -12.53 -6.49 17.38
C ASN A 255 -12.07 -7.79 16.75
N LYS A 256 -13.00 -8.70 16.42
CA LYS A 256 -12.69 -9.94 15.69
C LYS A 256 -12.08 -9.62 14.31
N ILE A 257 -12.73 -8.77 13.51
CA ILE A 257 -12.25 -8.37 12.17
C ILE A 257 -10.90 -7.65 12.24
N MET A 258 -10.71 -6.75 13.21
CA MET A 258 -9.44 -6.04 13.37
C MET A 258 -8.36 -6.91 14.04
N GLY A 259 -8.71 -8.02 14.69
CA GLY A 259 -7.74 -8.85 15.43
C GLY A 259 -7.20 -8.12 16.67
N HIS A 260 -8.13 -7.46 17.37
CA HIS A 260 -7.97 -6.97 18.73
C HIS A 260 -8.50 -8.05 19.69
N ARG A 261 -8.07 -8.03 20.96
CA ARG A 261 -8.53 -9.00 21.95
C ARG A 261 -10.03 -8.80 22.20
N GLN A 262 -10.82 -9.88 22.27
CA GLN A 262 -12.25 -9.81 22.56
C GLN A 262 -12.48 -9.08 23.89
N GLY A 263 -13.47 -8.19 23.94
CA GLY A 263 -13.75 -7.32 25.08
C GLY A 263 -12.77 -6.15 25.31
N ASP A 264 -11.58 -6.14 24.68
CA ASP A 264 -10.60 -5.08 24.85
C ASP A 264 -10.65 -4.07 23.70
N SER A 265 -11.50 -3.06 23.89
CA SER A 265 -11.59 -1.92 22.97
C SER A 265 -10.48 -0.89 23.17
N ASN A 266 -9.57 -1.03 24.16
CA ASN A 266 -8.55 0.00 24.41
C ASN A 266 -7.62 0.18 23.21
N VAL A 267 -7.25 -0.91 22.54
CA VAL A 267 -6.45 -0.83 21.31
C VAL A 267 -7.21 -0.09 20.20
N TYR A 268 -8.53 -0.25 20.11
CA TYR A 268 -9.33 0.53 19.17
C TYR A 268 -9.39 2.01 19.58
N VAL A 269 -9.79 2.29 20.82
CA VAL A 269 -9.94 3.64 21.38
C VAL A 269 -8.65 4.45 21.26
N GLN A 270 -7.52 3.87 21.67
CA GLN A 270 -6.23 4.55 21.71
C GLN A 270 -5.63 4.83 20.32
N TYR A 271 -5.95 4.01 19.32
CA TYR A 271 -5.29 4.05 18.01
C TYR A 271 -6.20 4.38 16.81
N TYR A 272 -7.52 4.37 16.98
CA TYR A 272 -8.49 4.44 15.89
C TYR A 272 -9.69 5.36 16.13
N ILE A 273 -9.90 5.87 17.35
CA ILE A 273 -10.94 6.89 17.61
C ILE A 273 -10.40 8.29 17.34
N ALA A 274 -11.15 9.06 16.54
CA ALA A 274 -11.13 10.52 16.47
C ALA A 274 -12.57 11.04 16.66
N PRO A 275 -12.80 12.25 17.23
CA PRO A 275 -14.14 12.79 17.51
C PRO A 275 -15.07 12.88 16.28
N GLN A 276 -16.39 12.87 16.50
CA GLN A 276 -17.45 12.76 15.47
C GLN A 276 -18.08 14.10 15.04
N TYR A 277 -18.82 14.01 13.91
CA TYR A 277 -19.62 14.98 13.12
C TYR A 277 -18.95 15.59 11.87
N ASP A 278 -19.72 15.73 10.80
CA ASP A 278 -19.37 15.86 9.36
C ASP A 278 -18.09 16.66 9.03
N LEU A 279 -17.98 17.91 9.50
CA LEU A 279 -16.78 18.74 9.30
C LEU A 279 -15.52 18.16 9.97
N VAL A 280 -15.66 17.48 11.11
CA VAL A 280 -14.57 16.78 11.79
C VAL A 280 -14.15 15.53 11.01
N HIS A 281 -15.06 14.89 10.25
CA HIS A 281 -14.71 13.81 9.33
C HIS A 281 -13.79 14.35 8.22
N LEU A 282 -14.15 15.47 7.60
CA LEU A 282 -13.30 16.15 6.61
C LEU A 282 -11.97 16.61 7.22
N ALA A 283 -11.99 17.17 8.43
CA ALA A 283 -10.77 17.57 9.15
C ALA A 283 -9.87 16.39 9.56
N GLY A 284 -10.43 15.18 9.68
CA GLY A 284 -9.71 13.95 9.99
C GLY A 284 -9.13 13.23 8.76
N ARG A 285 -9.43 13.71 7.55
CA ARG A 285 -8.83 13.22 6.30
C ARG A 285 -7.39 13.71 6.16
N LEU A 286 -6.66 13.05 5.28
CA LEU A 286 -5.31 13.48 4.94
C LEU A 286 -5.37 14.82 4.19
N LEU A 287 -4.67 15.84 4.72
CA LEU A 287 -4.53 17.13 4.06
C LEU A 287 -3.85 16.95 2.71
N ARG A 288 -4.44 17.54 1.67
CA ARG A 288 -4.03 17.40 0.27
C ARG A 288 -4.01 18.76 -0.43
N HIS A 289 -2.99 19.00 -1.24
CA HIS A 289 -2.94 20.16 -2.13
C HIS A 289 -2.27 19.79 -3.46
N GLY A 290 -2.89 20.18 -4.59
CA GLY A 290 -2.43 19.79 -5.93
C GLY A 290 -1.01 20.27 -6.26
N ASP A 291 -0.65 21.46 -5.79
CA ASP A 291 0.67 22.07 -6.04
C ASP A 291 1.74 21.68 -5.02
N ALA A 292 1.45 20.71 -4.14
CA ALA A 292 2.44 20.27 -3.15
C ALA A 292 3.67 19.66 -3.85
N PRO A 293 4.90 19.93 -3.38
CA PRO A 293 6.11 19.49 -4.04
C PRO A 293 6.24 17.96 -4.03
N THR A 294 6.38 17.36 -5.21
CA THR A 294 6.53 15.91 -5.38
C THR A 294 8.00 15.47 -5.38
N ALA A 295 8.93 16.39 -5.65
CA ALA A 295 10.36 16.16 -5.72
C ALA A 295 11.17 17.36 -5.20
N LEU A 296 12.46 17.14 -4.94
CA LEU A 296 13.38 18.22 -4.58
C LEU A 296 13.79 19.01 -5.82
N THR A 297 13.93 20.33 -5.66
CA THR A 297 14.55 21.21 -6.66
C THR A 297 16.04 20.91 -6.81
N ASP A 298 16.64 21.30 -7.94
CA ASP A 298 18.06 21.10 -8.17
C ASP A 298 18.92 21.85 -7.15
N GLN A 299 18.49 23.03 -6.73
CA GLN A 299 19.13 23.78 -5.65
C GLN A 299 19.12 23.00 -4.33
N GLN A 300 17.97 22.42 -3.93
CA GLN A 300 17.88 21.61 -2.71
C GLN A 300 18.73 20.33 -2.82
N ARG A 301 18.83 19.72 -4.01
CA ARG A 301 19.70 18.56 -4.25
C ARG A 301 21.17 18.95 -4.13
N PHE A 302 21.54 20.12 -4.66
CA PHE A 302 22.87 20.68 -4.58
C PHE A 302 23.27 20.95 -3.13
N GLU A 303 22.44 21.62 -2.34
CA GLU A 303 22.67 21.88 -0.92
C GLU A 303 22.94 20.59 -0.14
N ILE A 304 22.18 19.52 -0.41
CA ILE A 304 22.42 18.21 0.22
C ILE A 304 23.79 17.66 -0.17
N SER A 305 24.19 17.78 -1.44
CA SER A 305 25.48 17.30 -1.91
C SER A 305 26.68 17.99 -1.23
N GLN A 306 26.49 19.24 -0.76
CA GLN A 306 27.50 20.01 -0.02
C GLN A 306 27.61 19.62 1.46
N THR A 307 26.82 18.64 1.94
CA THR A 307 26.94 18.17 3.32
C THR A 307 28.36 17.63 3.58
N PRO A 308 29.07 18.05 4.64
CA PRO A 308 30.48 17.65 4.86
C PRO A 308 30.72 16.15 4.86
N LYS A 309 29.75 15.36 5.33
CA LYS A 309 29.81 13.89 5.34
C LYS A 309 29.60 13.22 3.97
N LEU A 310 29.16 13.97 2.96
CA LEU A 310 28.95 13.53 1.58
C LEU A 310 30.01 14.09 0.62
N MET A 311 30.78 15.10 1.03
CA MET A 311 31.88 15.61 0.24
C MET A 311 32.95 14.54 0.06
N LYS A 312 33.44 14.41 -1.18
CA LYS A 312 34.55 13.49 -1.49
C LYS A 312 35.81 13.99 -0.78
N SER A 313 36.45 13.13 0.02
CA SER A 313 37.80 13.40 0.51
C SER A 313 38.81 13.25 -0.65
N LYS A 314 39.92 14.02 -0.61
CA LYS A 314 41.02 13.85 -1.56
C LYS A 314 41.59 12.42 -1.45
N GLY A 315 41.64 11.71 -2.56
CA GLY A 315 42.06 10.31 -2.66
C GLY A 315 42.21 9.92 -4.14
N TYR A 316 42.42 8.62 -4.42
CA TYR A 316 42.68 8.13 -5.78
C TYR A 316 41.61 8.58 -6.80
N PRO A 317 42.00 8.85 -8.06
CA PRO A 317 41.11 9.40 -9.07
C PRO A 317 39.94 8.47 -9.45
N THR A 318 40.14 7.13 -9.42
CA THR A 318 39.14 6.15 -9.89
C THR A 318 39.11 4.85 -9.07
N ARG A 319 37.93 4.19 -9.01
CA ARG A 319 37.73 2.86 -8.37
C ARG A 319 38.44 1.74 -9.13
N ALA A 320 38.55 1.86 -10.45
CA ALA A 320 39.24 0.89 -11.31
C ALA A 320 40.73 0.76 -10.96
N ALA A 321 41.39 1.87 -10.60
CA ALA A 321 42.80 1.85 -10.19
C ALA A 321 43.06 1.16 -8.83
N ALA A 322 42.01 0.89 -8.04
CA ALA A 322 42.12 0.24 -6.74
C ALA A 322 41.59 -1.22 -6.75
N GLU A 323 41.16 -1.74 -7.90
CA GLU A 323 40.56 -3.06 -8.02
C GLU A 323 41.52 -4.17 -7.53
N GLY A 324 41.01 -5.13 -6.76
CA GLY A 324 41.82 -6.18 -6.13
C GLY A 324 42.53 -5.80 -4.82
N THR A 325 42.42 -4.54 -4.37
CA THR A 325 43.04 -4.09 -3.10
C THR A 325 42.02 -3.93 -1.96
N GLU A 326 42.51 -3.89 -0.72
CA GLU A 326 41.71 -3.54 0.47
C GLU A 326 41.09 -2.13 0.35
N LEU A 327 41.74 -1.23 -0.40
CA LEU A 327 41.26 0.13 -0.64
C LEU A 327 40.00 0.17 -1.51
N ALA A 328 39.83 -0.75 -2.48
CA ALA A 328 38.57 -0.87 -3.23
C ALA A 328 37.41 -1.32 -2.33
N ALA A 329 37.64 -2.31 -1.46
CA ALA A 329 36.63 -2.74 -0.50
C ALA A 329 36.24 -1.61 0.46
N ARG A 330 37.24 -0.84 0.93
CA ARG A 330 37.03 0.35 1.76
C ARG A 330 36.25 1.44 1.03
N TYR A 331 36.60 1.73 -0.23
CA TYR A 331 35.86 2.67 -1.09
C TYR A 331 34.40 2.24 -1.25
N ASP A 332 34.13 0.99 -1.63
CA ASP A 332 32.78 0.46 -1.84
C ASP A 332 31.94 0.53 -0.56
N HIS A 333 32.55 0.27 0.61
CA HIS A 333 31.91 0.44 1.91
C HIS A 333 31.51 1.89 2.21
N TYR A 334 32.43 2.84 2.04
CA TYR A 334 32.13 4.26 2.30
C TYR A 334 31.18 4.85 1.26
N LYS A 335 31.28 4.44 -0.01
CA LYS A 335 30.32 4.79 -1.07
C LYS A 335 28.91 4.33 -0.70
N LYS A 336 28.73 3.07 -0.32
CA LYS A 336 27.43 2.55 0.18
C LYS A 336 26.91 3.33 1.39
N LYS A 337 27.78 3.77 2.30
CA LYS A 337 27.39 4.61 3.44
C LYS A 337 26.97 6.02 2.99
N ALA A 338 27.71 6.64 2.09
CA ALA A 338 27.40 7.95 1.53
C ALA A 338 26.07 7.92 0.77
N ASP A 339 25.83 6.91 -0.06
CA ASP A 339 24.58 6.75 -0.81
C ASP A 339 23.37 6.61 0.12
N ARG A 340 23.50 5.81 1.21
CA ARG A 340 22.45 5.70 2.24
C ARG A 340 22.20 7.02 2.95
N LEU A 341 23.26 7.75 3.31
CA LEU A 341 23.14 9.05 3.96
C LEU A 341 22.48 10.07 3.03
N ASN A 342 22.91 10.14 1.77
CA ASN A 342 22.33 11.01 0.75
C ASN A 342 20.84 10.72 0.56
N LYS A 343 20.45 9.45 0.43
CA LYS A 343 19.04 9.05 0.33
C LYS A 343 18.23 9.48 1.56
N LYS A 344 18.79 9.33 2.76
CA LYS A 344 18.16 9.76 4.02
C LYS A 344 17.98 11.28 4.08
N LEU A 345 19.01 12.05 3.71
CA LEU A 345 18.96 13.51 3.71
C LEU A 345 17.95 14.04 2.68
N LYS A 346 17.93 13.48 1.46
CA LYS A 346 16.93 13.80 0.44
C LYS A 346 15.51 13.53 0.92
N ALA A 347 15.26 12.36 1.51
CA ALA A 347 13.95 12.02 2.06
C ALA A 347 13.52 13.00 3.17
N LYS A 348 14.45 13.40 4.07
CA LYS A 348 14.18 14.36 5.13
C LYS A 348 13.90 15.76 4.58
N ARG A 349 14.71 16.24 3.62
CA ARG A 349 14.53 17.56 3.01
C ARG A 349 13.22 17.65 2.24
N LEU A 350 12.85 16.60 1.51
CA LEU A 350 11.59 16.58 0.78
C LEU A 350 10.39 16.61 1.73
N GLN A 351 10.43 15.81 2.80
CA GLN A 351 9.39 15.87 3.83
C GLN A 351 9.27 17.25 4.47
N GLN A 352 10.41 17.93 4.68
CA GLN A 352 10.42 19.31 5.18
C GLN A 352 9.81 20.28 4.16
N ALA A 353 10.19 20.21 2.89
CA ALA A 353 9.64 21.07 1.84
C ALA A 353 8.12 20.91 1.70
N ILE A 354 7.60 19.67 1.77
CA ILE A 354 6.15 19.41 1.78
C ILE A 354 5.51 20.05 3.01
N LYS A 355 6.10 19.88 4.20
CA LYS A 355 5.57 20.46 5.44
C LYS A 355 5.56 21.99 5.39
N ASP A 356 6.65 22.60 4.92
CA ASP A 356 6.78 24.06 4.77
C ASP A 356 5.74 24.60 3.79
N PHE A 357 5.56 23.92 2.66
CA PHE A 357 4.53 24.26 1.67
C PHE A 357 3.12 24.24 2.26
N HIS A 358 2.74 23.14 2.94
CA HIS A 358 1.42 23.03 3.56
C HIS A 358 1.21 24.04 4.70
N HIS A 359 2.29 24.52 5.32
CA HIS A 359 2.19 25.59 6.30
C HIS A 359 1.98 26.96 5.62
N SER A 360 2.75 27.30 4.59
CA SER A 360 2.71 28.62 3.96
C SER A 360 1.50 28.82 3.06
N ILE A 361 1.11 27.81 2.27
CA ILE A 361 0.07 27.95 1.23
C ILE A 361 -1.27 28.41 1.80
N HIS A 362 -1.61 27.98 3.02
CA HIS A 362 -2.83 28.40 3.69
C HIS A 362 -2.76 29.87 4.14
N VAL A 363 -1.60 30.31 4.65
CA VAL A 363 -1.38 31.71 5.03
C VAL A 363 -1.44 32.60 3.78
N ASP A 364 -0.78 32.18 2.71
CA ASP A 364 -0.71 32.92 1.44
C ASP A 364 -2.10 33.05 0.80
N GLU A 365 -2.89 31.98 0.78
CA GLU A 365 -4.26 31.99 0.24
C GLU A 365 -5.19 32.86 1.09
N VAL A 366 -5.11 32.80 2.41
CA VAL A 366 -5.89 33.69 3.29
C VAL A 366 -5.53 35.16 3.04
N ASN A 367 -4.24 35.48 2.96
CA ASN A 367 -3.78 36.85 2.66
C ASN A 367 -4.28 37.32 1.29
N ARG A 368 -4.23 36.44 0.28
CA ARG A 368 -4.74 36.73 -1.07
C ARG A 368 -6.23 37.07 -1.06
N GLN A 369 -7.04 36.30 -0.34
CA GLN A 369 -8.49 36.55 -0.23
C GLN A 369 -8.81 37.79 0.61
N LEU A 370 -8.07 38.05 1.70
CA LEU A 370 -8.18 39.28 2.47
C LEU A 370 -7.85 40.53 1.63
N ASN A 371 -6.98 40.39 0.63
CA ASN A 371 -6.68 41.43 -0.37
C ASN A 371 -7.70 41.49 -1.53
N GLY A 372 -8.85 40.82 -1.41
CA GLY A 372 -9.95 40.87 -2.37
C GLY A 372 -9.75 39.99 -3.62
N ILE A 373 -8.68 39.20 -3.69
CA ILE A 373 -8.43 38.31 -4.82
C ILE A 373 -9.06 36.95 -4.51
N GLN A 374 -10.23 36.69 -5.08
CA GLN A 374 -10.89 35.40 -4.94
C GLN A 374 -10.20 34.31 -5.78
N PRO A 375 -10.22 33.04 -5.33
CA PRO A 375 -9.79 31.92 -6.15
C PRO A 375 -10.69 31.81 -7.40
N SER A 376 -10.09 31.44 -8.53
CA SER A 376 -10.86 31.01 -9.72
C SER A 376 -11.79 29.87 -9.31
N GLN A 377 -13.03 29.84 -9.83
CA GLN A 377 -14.02 28.81 -9.51
C GLN A 377 -13.36 27.43 -9.49
N VAL A 378 -13.33 26.83 -8.29
CA VAL A 378 -12.79 25.49 -8.08
C VAL A 378 -13.62 24.56 -8.95
N ILE A 379 -13.02 23.91 -9.94
CA ILE A 379 -13.61 22.72 -10.54
C ILE A 379 -13.57 21.68 -9.42
N VAL A 380 -14.61 21.68 -8.58
CA VAL A 380 -14.86 20.61 -7.63
C VAL A 380 -14.82 19.34 -8.48
N PRO A 381 -13.93 18.37 -8.20
CA PRO A 381 -14.03 17.08 -8.86
C PRO A 381 -15.47 16.63 -8.66
N PRO A 382 -16.23 16.35 -9.74
CA PRO A 382 -17.67 16.17 -9.65
C PRO A 382 -17.97 15.20 -8.52
N THR A 383 -18.91 15.57 -7.65
CA THR A 383 -19.44 14.68 -6.62
C THR A 383 -19.88 13.41 -7.33
N ILE A 384 -19.09 12.33 -7.20
CA ILE A 384 -19.44 11.07 -7.86
C ILE A 384 -20.57 10.47 -7.03
N GLU A 385 -21.81 10.78 -7.41
CA GLU A 385 -22.98 10.04 -6.95
C GLU A 385 -22.91 8.64 -7.56
N TYR A 386 -22.55 7.66 -6.72
CA TYR A 386 -22.49 6.26 -7.13
C TYR A 386 -23.87 5.61 -7.05
N GLU A 387 -24.79 6.05 -7.91
CA GLU A 387 -26.03 5.34 -8.18
C GLU A 387 -26.14 5.06 -9.67
N LEU A 388 -25.75 3.86 -10.13
CA LEU A 388 -25.96 3.48 -11.53
C LEU A 388 -26.56 2.07 -11.68
N PRO A 389 -27.81 1.98 -12.18
CA PRO A 389 -28.47 0.78 -12.70
C PRO A 389 -27.77 0.13 -13.92
N GLU A 390 -26.74 0.76 -14.50
CA GLU A 390 -26.12 0.40 -15.78
C GLU A 390 -25.05 -0.71 -15.71
N ARG A 391 -25.07 -1.53 -14.65
CA ARG A 391 -24.03 -2.56 -14.41
C ARG A 391 -23.86 -3.57 -15.56
N ALA A 392 -24.88 -3.74 -16.40
CA ALA A 392 -24.83 -4.57 -17.61
C ALA A 392 -23.97 -3.96 -18.74
N ARG A 393 -23.91 -2.62 -18.86
CA ARG A 393 -23.13 -1.89 -19.90
C ARG A 393 -21.62 -1.88 -19.64
N LEU A 394 -21.20 -2.14 -18.40
CA LEU A 394 -19.79 -2.15 -18.01
C LEU A 394 -19.02 -3.42 -18.42
N HIS A 395 -19.69 -4.45 -18.93
CA HIS A 395 -19.04 -5.74 -19.18
C HIS A 395 -17.93 -5.70 -20.24
N PRO A 396 -18.13 -5.14 -21.45
CA PRO A 396 -17.04 -5.02 -22.42
C PRO A 396 -15.85 -4.25 -21.85
N LEU A 397 -16.13 -3.20 -21.07
CA LEU A 397 -15.10 -2.41 -20.37
C LEU A 397 -14.35 -3.25 -19.33
N ARG A 398 -15.01 -4.15 -18.60
CA ARG A 398 -14.36 -5.03 -17.60
C ARG A 398 -13.49 -6.09 -18.25
N VAL A 399 -13.98 -6.74 -19.31
CA VAL A 399 -13.20 -7.72 -20.07
C VAL A 399 -11.96 -7.05 -20.66
N ASN A 400 -12.15 -5.92 -21.34
CA ASN A 400 -11.05 -5.14 -21.90
C ASN A 400 -10.07 -4.68 -20.82
N LEU A 401 -10.56 -4.28 -19.64
CA LEU A 401 -9.70 -3.89 -18.53
C LEU A 401 -8.89 -5.07 -18.00
N VAL A 402 -9.48 -6.25 -17.78
CA VAL A 402 -8.72 -7.44 -17.33
C VAL A 402 -7.68 -7.83 -18.38
N ARG A 403 -8.05 -7.84 -19.67
CA ARG A 403 -7.13 -8.15 -20.77
C ARG A 403 -5.99 -7.13 -20.84
N ALA A 404 -6.31 -5.83 -20.76
CA ALA A 404 -5.33 -4.75 -20.76
C ALA A 404 -4.40 -4.83 -19.54
N LEU A 405 -4.92 -5.10 -18.34
CA LEU A 405 -4.11 -5.26 -17.13
C LEU A 405 -3.23 -6.51 -17.19
N ALA A 406 -3.73 -7.62 -17.73
CA ALA A 406 -2.93 -8.83 -17.93
C ALA A 406 -1.82 -8.63 -18.97
N GLN A 407 -2.08 -7.87 -20.03
CA GLN A 407 -1.06 -7.46 -21.00
C GLN A 407 -0.06 -6.47 -20.39
N LEU A 408 -0.53 -5.50 -19.62
CA LEU A 408 0.29 -4.53 -18.90
C LEU A 408 1.24 -5.26 -17.94
N CYS A 409 0.76 -6.28 -17.23
CA CYS A 409 1.60 -7.12 -16.38
C CYS A 409 2.69 -7.90 -17.12
N LYS A 410 2.74 -7.89 -18.46
CA LYS A 410 3.83 -8.50 -19.26
C LYS A 410 4.87 -7.46 -19.71
N ARG A 411 4.61 -6.16 -19.51
CA ARG A 411 5.51 -5.08 -19.95
C ARG A 411 6.65 -4.86 -18.97
N ARG A 412 7.84 -4.67 -19.53
CA ARG A 412 9.04 -4.19 -18.84
C ARG A 412 9.25 -2.75 -19.28
N GLU A 413 9.53 -1.88 -18.32
CA GLU A 413 9.94 -0.51 -18.62
C GLU A 413 11.44 -0.40 -18.36
N SER A 414 12.17 0.07 -19.37
CA SER A 414 13.59 0.41 -19.24
C SER A 414 13.67 1.91 -18.96
N PRO A 415 14.51 2.37 -18.02
CA PRO A 415 14.62 3.80 -17.72
C PRO A 415 15.19 4.67 -18.87
N ASP A 416 15.60 4.07 -19.99
CA ASP A 416 16.15 4.76 -21.15
C ASP A 416 15.35 4.41 -22.41
N ALA A 417 14.43 5.31 -22.76
CA ALA A 417 13.92 5.55 -24.11
C ALA A 417 13.65 7.06 -24.25
#